data_AF-A0A520ESX6-F1
#
_entry.id   AF-A0A520ESX6-F1
#
_cell.length_a   1.000
_cell.length_b   1.000
_cell.length_c   1.000
_cell.angle_alpha   90.00
_cell.angle_beta   90.00
_cell.angle_gamma   90.00
#
_symmetry.space_group_name_H-M   'P 1'
#
loop_
_entity.id
_entity.type
_entity.pdbx_description
1 polymer ?
#
loop_
_entity_poly.entity_id
_entity_poly.type
_entity_poly.pdbx_seq_one_letter_code
_entity_poly.pdbx_strand_id
1 'polypeptide(L)'
;VRTDGSWAFDGYELTGFTDEEETQAGLADKAPWLLETRLRENGAKFENADAWSPHVVVDRNLYTGQNPASTRPLAEKLVSVLK
;
A
#
# COMPACT_ATOMS: atom_id res chain seq x y z
N VAL A 1 13.19 -2.32 9.06
CA VAL A 1 13.18 -2.91 10.42
C VAL A 1 13.74 -1.86 11.36
N ARG A 2 13.09 -1.57 12.48
CA ARG A 2 13.60 -0.62 13.49
C ARG A 2 14.83 -1.21 14.18
N THR A 3 15.54 -0.39 14.95
CA THR A 3 16.76 -0.80 15.66
C THR A 3 16.55 -1.98 16.61
N ASP A 4 15.31 -2.20 17.07
CA ASP A 4 14.90 -3.30 17.94
C ASP A 4 14.43 -4.57 17.19
N GLY A 5 14.54 -4.61 15.85
CA GLY A 5 14.09 -5.75 15.06
C GLY A 5 12.60 -5.73 14.69
N SER A 6 11.83 -4.76 15.17
CA SER A 6 10.41 -4.63 14.83
C SER A 6 10.21 -4.11 13.40
N TRP A 7 9.09 -4.46 12.78
CA TRP A 7 8.74 -3.94 11.47
C TRP A 7 8.51 -2.42 11.50
N ALA A 8 9.03 -1.71 10.51
CA ALA A 8 9.06 -0.23 10.55
C ALA A 8 7.68 0.42 10.41
N PHE A 9 6.72 -0.30 9.84
CA PHE A 9 5.38 0.19 9.51
C PHE A 9 4.28 -0.42 10.39
N ASP A 10 4.65 -1.09 11.48
CA ASP A 10 3.68 -1.55 12.46
C ASP A 10 2.86 -0.36 13.00
N GLY A 11 1.54 -0.45 12.89
CA GLY A 11 0.57 0.58 13.23
C GLY A 11 0.46 1.74 12.23
N TYR A 12 1.12 1.69 11.07
CA TYR A 12 1.00 2.70 10.02
C TYR A 12 -0.25 2.46 9.17
N GLU A 13 -0.89 3.55 8.74
CA GLU A 13 -1.88 3.54 7.66
C GLU A 13 -1.14 3.57 6.32
N LEU A 14 -1.48 2.63 5.44
CA LEU A 14 -0.86 2.52 4.12
C LEU A 14 -1.79 1.79 3.15
N THR A 15 -1.50 1.87 1.87
CA THR A 15 -2.14 1.09 0.82
C THR A 15 -1.10 0.46 -0.12
N GLY A 16 -1.56 -0.33 -1.08
CA GLY A 16 -0.77 -1.01 -2.09
C GLY A 16 -1.69 -1.85 -2.96
N PHE A 17 -1.13 -2.64 -3.87
CA PHE A 17 -1.94 -3.50 -4.75
C PHE A 17 -2.73 -4.50 -3.90
N THR A 18 -4.04 -4.58 -4.12
CA THR A 18 -4.94 -5.34 -3.25
C THR A 18 -4.94 -6.82 -3.59
N ASP A 19 -5.35 -7.65 -2.63
CA ASP A 19 -5.53 -9.09 -2.88
C ASP A 19 -6.60 -9.34 -3.96
N GLU A 20 -7.60 -8.47 -4.04
CA GLU A 20 -8.62 -8.46 -5.11
C GLU A 20 -7.98 -8.17 -6.48
N GLU A 21 -7.16 -7.13 -6.59
CA GLU A 21 -6.48 -6.76 -7.83
C GLU A 21 -5.51 -7.87 -8.29
N GLU A 22 -4.78 -8.51 -7.36
CA GLU A 22 -3.89 -9.64 -7.63
C GLU A 22 -4.67 -10.87 -8.12
N THR A 23 -5.85 -11.11 -7.54
CA THR A 23 -6.77 -12.19 -7.97
C THR A 23 -7.30 -11.91 -9.38
N GLN A 24 -7.74 -10.68 -9.65
CA GLN A 24 -8.22 -10.27 -10.98
C GLN A 24 -7.11 -10.32 -12.04
N ALA A 25 -5.86 -10.05 -11.65
CA ALA A 25 -4.69 -10.19 -12.50
C ALA A 25 -4.31 -11.66 -12.78
N GLY A 26 -4.90 -12.62 -12.06
CA GLY A 26 -4.67 -14.06 -12.24
C GLY A 26 -3.32 -14.55 -11.71
N LEU A 27 -2.69 -13.77 -10.83
CA LEU A 27 -1.37 -14.08 -10.27
C LEU A 27 -1.44 -14.51 -8.79
N ALA A 28 -2.56 -14.26 -8.10
CA ALA A 28 -2.73 -14.56 -6.68
C ALA A 28 -2.37 -16.02 -6.31
N ASP A 29 -2.89 -17.00 -7.04
CA ASP A 29 -2.64 -18.43 -6.76
C ASP A 29 -1.18 -18.86 -6.96
N LYS A 30 -0.38 -18.06 -7.66
CA LYS A 30 1.04 -18.32 -7.93
C LYS A 30 1.95 -17.47 -7.05
N ALA A 31 1.40 -16.50 -6.32
CA ALA A 31 2.17 -15.63 -5.48
C ALA A 31 2.62 -16.39 -4.21
N PRO A 32 3.89 -16.25 -3.79
CA PRO A 32 4.36 -16.85 -2.53
C PRO A 32 3.68 -16.25 -1.29
N TRP A 33 3.07 -15.08 -1.45
CA TRP A 33 2.26 -14.35 -0.48
C TRP A 33 1.54 -13.23 -1.23
N LEU A 34 0.40 -12.78 -0.72
CA LEU A 34 -0.29 -11.61 -1.23
C LEU A 34 0.10 -10.36 -0.43
N LEU A 35 0.26 -9.24 -1.12
CA LEU A 35 0.84 -8.02 -0.53
C LEU A 35 -0.05 -7.46 0.58
N GLU A 36 -1.35 -7.26 0.32
CA GLU A 36 -2.28 -6.71 1.30
C GLU A 36 -2.35 -7.60 2.54
N THR A 37 -2.60 -8.90 2.37
CA THR A 37 -2.60 -9.86 3.48
C THR A 37 -1.30 -9.77 4.29
N ARG A 38 -0.14 -9.82 3.63
CA ARG A 38 1.16 -9.79 4.31
C ARG A 38 1.38 -8.50 5.10
N LEU A 39 0.96 -7.36 4.57
CA LEU A 39 1.10 -6.07 5.27
C LEU A 39 0.22 -6.03 6.52
N ARG A 40 -1.04 -6.50 6.42
CA ARG A 40 -1.95 -6.61 7.57
C ARG A 40 -1.38 -7.53 8.66
N GLU A 41 -0.85 -8.69 8.28
CA GLU A 41 -0.23 -9.64 9.22
C GLU A 41 0.97 -9.07 9.98
N ASN A 42 1.69 -8.11 9.38
CA ASN A 42 2.82 -7.44 10.02
C ASN A 42 2.40 -6.24 10.87
N GLY A 43 1.11 -5.89 10.93
CA GLY A 43 0.55 -4.85 11.79
C GLY A 43 0.16 -3.55 11.08
N ALA A 44 0.12 -3.51 9.75
CA ALA A 44 -0.31 -2.31 9.04
C ALA A 44 -1.82 -2.17 9.09
N LYS A 45 -2.27 -0.93 9.22
CA LYS A 45 -3.66 -0.54 9.00
C LYS A 45 -3.85 -0.32 7.50
N PHE A 46 -3.90 -1.42 6.75
CA PHE A 46 -4.02 -1.35 5.29
C PHE A 46 -5.41 -0.81 4.90
N GLU A 47 -5.44 0.21 4.05
CA GLU A 47 -6.64 0.78 3.45
C GLU A 47 -6.71 0.46 1.95
N ASN A 48 -7.92 0.24 1.45
CA ASN A 48 -8.19 0.02 0.05
C ASN A 48 -9.45 0.78 -0.40
N ALA A 49 -9.49 1.05 -1.69
CA ALA A 49 -10.68 1.44 -2.43
C ALA A 49 -11.03 0.35 -3.45
N ASP A 50 -12.14 0.55 -4.16
CA ASP A 50 -12.55 -0.33 -5.26
C ASP A 50 -11.37 -0.63 -6.20
N ALA A 51 -11.22 -1.90 -6.60
CA ALA A 51 -10.15 -2.34 -7.48
C ALA A 51 -10.01 -1.44 -8.72
N TRP A 52 -8.77 -1.11 -9.07
CA TRP A 52 -8.40 -0.22 -10.18
C TRP A 52 -8.79 1.25 -10.05
N SER A 53 -9.49 1.64 -8.98
CA SER A 53 -9.74 3.06 -8.68
C SER A 53 -8.50 3.72 -8.07
N PRO A 54 -8.26 5.02 -8.33
CA PRO A 54 -7.15 5.72 -7.72
C PRO A 54 -7.35 5.85 -6.20
N HIS A 55 -6.35 5.47 -5.42
CA HIS A 55 -6.36 5.59 -3.97
C HIS A 55 -4.95 5.86 -3.43
N VAL A 56 -4.84 6.87 -2.57
CA VAL A 56 -3.58 7.33 -1.98
C VAL A 56 -3.76 7.45 -0.47
N VAL A 57 -2.87 6.83 0.28
CA VAL A 57 -2.81 6.94 1.74
C VAL A 57 -1.52 7.65 2.12
N VAL A 58 -1.65 8.62 3.03
CA VAL A 58 -0.53 9.37 3.60
C VAL A 58 -0.59 9.27 5.11
N ASP A 59 0.43 8.65 5.70
CA ASP A 59 0.62 8.59 7.16
C ASP A 59 2.05 9.04 7.50
N ARG A 60 2.16 10.12 8.28
CA ARG A 60 3.43 10.77 8.63
C ARG A 60 4.24 11.09 7.35
N ASN A 61 5.38 10.44 7.16
CA ASN A 61 6.26 10.59 6.00
C ASN A 61 6.17 9.40 5.01
N LEU A 62 5.16 8.53 5.16
CA LEU A 62 4.89 7.43 4.26
C LEU A 62 3.77 7.83 3.29
N TYR A 63 4.07 7.74 1.99
CA TYR A 63 3.15 8.02 0.90
C TYR A 63 3.00 6.74 0.07
N THR A 64 1.79 6.22 -0.03
CA THR A 64 1.50 4.97 -0.75
C THR A 64 0.32 5.13 -1.69
N GLY A 65 0.32 4.38 -2.78
CA GLY A 65 -0.76 4.36 -3.77
C GLY A 65 -1.13 2.92 -4.12
N GLN A 66 -2.42 2.67 -4.29
CA GLN A 66 -2.95 1.31 -4.44
C GLN A 66 -2.49 0.64 -5.74
N ASN A 67 -2.63 1.34 -6.87
CA ASN A 67 -2.52 0.73 -8.20
C ASN A 67 -2.01 1.75 -9.25
N PRO A 68 -1.84 1.36 -10.53
CA PRO A 68 -1.34 2.28 -11.55
C PRO A 68 -2.15 3.58 -11.70
N ALA A 69 -3.48 3.54 -11.50
CA ALA A 69 -4.33 4.73 -11.53
C ALA A 69 -3.99 5.74 -10.42
N SER A 70 -3.37 5.27 -9.34
CA SER A 70 -2.95 6.07 -8.19
C SER A 70 -1.63 6.82 -8.42
N THR A 71 -0.88 6.52 -9.49
CA THR A 71 0.47 7.08 -9.75
C THR A 71 0.47 8.61 -9.79
N ARG A 72 -0.41 9.20 -10.61
CA ARG A 72 -0.48 10.66 -10.78
C ARG A 72 -0.87 11.37 -9.48
N PRO A 73 -1.99 11.03 -8.80
CA PRO A 73 -2.36 11.70 -7.56
C PRO A 73 -1.32 11.51 -6.44
N LEU A 74 -0.66 10.35 -6.38
CA LEU A 74 0.44 10.11 -5.44
C LEU A 74 1.61 11.08 -5.68
N ALA A 75 2.06 11.20 -6.93
CA ALA A 75 3.15 12.10 -7.31
C ALA A 75 2.81 13.57 -7.05
N GLU A 76 1.59 14.01 -7.38
CA GLU A 76 1.12 15.37 -7.11
C GLU A 76 1.13 15.68 -5.62
N LYS A 77 0.66 14.74 -4.78
CA LYS A 77 0.67 14.88 -3.32
C LYS A 77 2.09 14.95 -2.77
N LEU A 78 2.99 14.09 -3.22
CA LEU A 78 4.38 14.09 -2.76
C LEU A 78 5.11 15.39 -3.14
N VAL A 79 4.95 15.87 -4.38
CA VAL A 79 5.57 17.13 -4.82
C VAL A 79 5.01 18.32 -4.04
N SER A 80 3.74 18.28 -3.63
CA SER A 80 3.11 19.38 -2.86
C SER A 80 3.77 19.65 -1.51
N VAL A 81 4.40 18.64 -0.88
CA VAL A 81 5.00 18.74 0.46
C VAL A 81 6.51 18.99 0.45
N LEU A 82 7.12 19.03 -0.74
CA LEU A 82 8.56 19.27 -0.94
C LEU A 82 8.86 20.71 -1.39
N LYS A 83 7.83 21.55 -1.55
CA LYS A 83 7.96 22.97 -1.88
C LYS A 83 8.05 23.79 -0.60
#